data_AF-A0A3B1IUP7-F1
#
_entry.id   AF-A0A3B1IUP7-F1
#
_cell.length_a   1.000
_cell.length_b   1.000
_cell.length_c   1.000
_cell.angle_alpha   90.00
_cell.angle_beta   90.00
_cell.angle_gamma   90.00
#
_symmetry.space_group_name_H-M   'P 1'
#
loop_
_entity.id
_entity.type
_entity.pdbx_description
1 polymer ?
#
loop_
_entity_poly.entity_id
_entity_poly.type
_entity_poly.pdbx_seq_one_letter_code
_entity_poly.pdbx_strand_id
1 'polypeptide(L)'
;MVGERRNGNLLVQLGPKQQAYPEELIRQRRTHDGQTEYLIRWSLSGVGGSSGSSSGESKTENILMWMSTEDVYANCPTLLGKRPLLEEKVRPSGQFSPDVTFDEVELSDMKDDVKNLVERARKQMAKNSDFAISLTHTIHVLSAYASIGSLVGVFKETGALDLLMELLCNKERQTRRSAGKMLRALASHDAGRAIYHTVTSQ
;
A
#
# COMPACT_ATOMS: atom_id res chain seq x y z
N MET A 1 19.77 29.36 4.51
CA MET A 1 18.77 29.73 5.54
C MET A 1 18.61 28.55 6.46
N VAL A 2 19.17 28.62 7.66
CA VAL A 2 19.14 27.52 8.65
C VAL A 2 17.85 27.69 9.44
N GLY A 3 16.87 26.80 9.23
CA GLY A 3 15.61 26.84 9.97
C GLY A 3 15.85 26.51 11.45
N GLU A 4 15.28 27.33 12.31
CA GLU A 4 15.31 27.15 13.76
C GLU A 4 14.56 25.84 14.11
N ARG A 5 15.06 25.05 15.08
CA ARG A 5 14.45 23.76 15.43
C ARG A 5 13.89 23.81 16.85
N ARG A 6 12.59 23.57 17.02
CA ARG A 6 11.93 23.49 18.34
C ARG A 6 11.39 22.08 18.55
N ASN A 7 11.79 21.44 19.64
CA ASN A 7 11.47 20.04 19.94
C ASN A 7 11.87 19.05 18.83
N GLY A 8 12.88 19.38 18.01
CA GLY A 8 13.32 18.56 16.88
C GLY A 8 12.55 18.75 15.57
N ASN A 9 11.48 19.56 15.57
CA ASN A 9 10.74 19.94 14.36
C ASN A 9 11.26 21.26 13.80
N LEU A 10 11.15 21.42 12.48
CA LEU A 10 11.52 22.61 11.73
C LEU A 10 10.52 23.74 12.02
N LEU A 11 11.06 24.88 12.42
CA LEU A 11 10.35 26.15 12.40
C LEU A 11 10.73 26.92 11.13
N VAL A 12 9.71 27.34 10.39
CA VAL A 12 9.88 28.16 9.19
C VAL A 12 9.48 29.58 9.52
N GLN A 13 10.43 30.51 9.44
CA GLN A 13 10.14 31.92 9.60
C GLN A 13 9.57 32.49 8.29
N LEU A 14 8.30 32.86 8.30
CA LEU A 14 7.61 33.43 7.13
C LEU A 14 7.70 34.97 7.10
N GLY A 15 8.01 35.59 8.24
CA GLY A 15 8.23 37.03 8.34
C GLY A 15 8.79 37.45 9.70
N PRO A 16 8.98 38.76 9.93
CA PRO A 16 9.61 39.30 11.15
C PRO A 16 8.92 38.89 12.46
N LYS A 17 7.62 38.55 12.40
CA LYS A 17 6.80 38.14 13.55
C LYS A 17 5.86 36.96 13.26
N GLN A 18 6.09 36.21 12.17
CA GLN A 18 5.23 35.09 11.76
C GLN A 18 6.07 33.84 11.53
N GLN A 19 5.74 32.78 12.27
CA GLN A 19 6.43 31.49 12.22
C GLN A 19 5.43 30.40 11.88
N ALA A 20 5.81 29.47 11.02
CA ALA A 20 5.06 28.26 10.75
C ALA A 20 5.75 27.07 11.43
N TYR A 21 4.96 26.24 12.11
CA TYR A 21 5.47 25.00 12.67
C TYR A 21 4.52 23.84 12.38
N PRO A 22 5.06 22.63 12.17
CA PRO A 22 4.27 21.44 11.92
C PRO A 22 3.61 21.03 13.24
N GLU A 23 2.28 21.03 13.24
CA GLU A 23 1.44 20.84 14.41
C GLU A 23 1.00 19.37 14.53
N GLU A 24 0.43 18.83 13.45
CA GLU A 24 -0.18 17.50 13.48
C GLU A 24 -0.07 16.79 12.12
N LEU A 25 0.16 15.48 12.15
CA LEU A 25 -0.04 14.63 10.98
C LEU A 25 -1.52 14.27 10.87
N ILE A 26 -2.20 14.75 9.83
CA ILE A 26 -3.64 14.52 9.62
C ILE A 26 -3.91 13.15 9.00
N ARG A 27 -3.20 12.83 7.91
CA ARG A 27 -3.42 11.57 7.17
C ARG A 27 -2.22 11.18 6.33
N GLN A 28 -2.19 9.92 5.95
CA GLN A 28 -1.21 9.34 5.04
C GLN A 28 -1.91 8.85 3.77
N ARG A 29 -1.27 9.01 2.61
CA ARG A 29 -1.71 8.41 1.34
C ARG A 29 -0.56 7.70 0.64
N ARG A 30 -0.91 6.72 -0.21
CA ARG A 30 0.01 6.18 -1.21
C ARG A 30 -0.34 6.77 -2.56
N THR A 31 0.62 7.38 -3.22
CA THR A 31 0.47 7.83 -4.61
C THR A 31 0.52 6.64 -5.57
N HIS A 32 0.07 6.84 -6.81
CA HIS A 32 0.07 5.81 -7.85
C HIS A 32 1.48 5.26 -8.14
N ASP A 33 2.52 6.05 -7.88
CA ASP A 33 3.93 5.67 -8.01
C ASP A 33 4.44 4.82 -6.82
N GLY A 34 3.57 4.50 -5.86
CA GLY A 34 3.89 3.72 -4.67
C GLY A 34 4.60 4.51 -3.57
N GLN A 35 4.80 5.82 -3.75
CA GLN A 35 5.40 6.68 -2.74
C GLN A 35 4.40 6.99 -1.62
N THR A 36 4.91 7.11 -0.39
CA THR A 36 4.10 7.48 0.76
C THR A 36 4.22 8.98 1.02
N GLU A 37 3.08 9.65 1.06
CA GLU A 37 2.96 11.07 1.39
C GLU A 37 2.11 11.26 2.64
N TYR A 38 2.45 12.31 3.37
CA TYR A 38 1.87 12.65 4.66
C TYR A 38 1.29 14.06 4.60
N LEU A 39 0.02 14.21 4.96
CA LEU A 39 -0.62 15.51 5.07
C LEU A 39 -0.36 16.08 6.46
N ILE A 40 0.51 17.08 6.52
CA ILE A 40 0.87 17.76 7.77
C ILE A 40 0.06 19.05 7.89
N ARG A 41 -0.55 19.25 9.05
CA ARG A 41 -1.09 20.55 9.46
C ARG A 41 0.04 21.39 10.00
N TRP A 42 0.26 22.53 9.37
CA TRP A 42 1.17 23.57 9.82
C TRP A 42 0.36 24.68 10.46
N SER A 43 0.73 25.08 11.66
CA SER A 43 0.10 26.20 12.35
C SER A 43 0.97 27.45 12.22
N LEU A 44 0.32 28.58 12.00
CA LEU A 44 0.96 29.88 11.91
C LEU A 44 0.88 30.57 13.28
N SER A 45 2.02 30.77 13.92
CA SER A 45 2.11 31.56 15.15
C SER A 45 2.63 32.95 14.82
N GLY A 46 1.78 33.95 15.05
CA GLY A 46 2.14 35.36 14.97
C GLY A 46 1.94 36.05 16.32
N VAL A 47 2.94 36.76 16.82
CA VAL A 47 2.86 37.48 18.11
C VAL A 47 2.62 38.99 17.88
N GLY A 48 1.37 39.44 18.06
CA GLY A 48 0.91 40.78 18.48
C GLY A 48 0.69 41.86 17.39
N GLY A 49 -0.38 42.67 17.39
CA GLY A 49 -1.53 42.82 18.30
C GLY A 49 -2.51 43.96 17.90
N SER A 50 -3.77 43.83 18.36
CA SER A 50 -4.85 44.82 18.60
C SER A 50 -5.21 45.93 17.60
N SER A 51 -6.45 45.87 17.07
CA SER A 51 -7.51 46.87 17.32
C SER A 51 -8.84 46.49 16.63
N GLY A 52 -9.92 46.38 17.42
CA GLY A 52 -11.29 46.53 16.92
C GLY A 52 -12.18 45.28 16.93
N SER A 53 -12.95 45.16 18.02
CA SER A 53 -14.34 44.68 18.02
C SER A 53 -14.67 43.18 17.87
N SER A 54 -15.51 42.76 18.82
CA SER A 54 -16.46 41.64 18.80
C SER A 54 -15.92 40.20 18.74
N SER A 55 -16.16 39.48 19.84
CA SER A 55 -16.58 38.07 19.91
C SER A 55 -16.34 37.24 18.64
N GLY A 56 -15.25 36.49 18.60
CA GLY A 56 -15.00 35.53 17.52
C GLY A 56 -13.85 34.59 17.87
N GLU A 57 -14.10 33.30 17.74
CA GLU A 57 -13.16 32.20 17.91
C GLU A 57 -11.75 32.56 17.42
N SER A 58 -10.73 32.35 18.25
CA SER A 58 -9.33 32.57 17.90
C SER A 58 -8.93 31.63 16.76
N LYS A 59 -9.14 32.07 15.52
CA LYS A 59 -8.88 31.31 14.30
C LYS A 59 -7.38 31.26 14.06
N THR A 60 -6.70 30.29 14.67
CA THR A 60 -5.33 29.93 14.30
C THR A 60 -5.32 29.55 12.83
N GLU A 61 -4.65 30.34 11.99
CA GLU A 61 -4.51 30.02 10.57
C GLU A 61 -3.62 28.79 10.41
N ASN A 62 -4.16 27.77 9.74
CA ASN A 62 -3.53 26.48 9.54
C ASN A 62 -3.43 26.17 8.04
N ILE A 63 -2.24 25.75 7.63
CA ILE A 63 -1.92 25.34 6.26
C ILE A 63 -1.78 23.83 6.23
N LEU A 64 -2.45 23.18 5.27
CA LEU A 64 -2.31 21.75 5.05
C LEU A 64 -1.32 21.52 3.91
N MET A 65 -0.27 20.75 4.16
CA MET A 65 0.76 20.47 3.16
C MET A 65 1.07 18.99 3.09
N TRP A 66 1.03 18.44 1.87
CA TRP A 66 1.52 17.09 1.60
C TRP A 66 3.04 17.10 1.55
N MET A 67 3.66 16.16 2.26
CA MET A 67 5.10 16.02 2.35
C MET A 67 5.49 14.56 2.09
N SER A 68 6.65 14.36 1.46
CA SER A 68 7.18 13.01 1.26
C SER A 68 7.64 12.41 2.59
N THR A 69 7.86 11.10 2.59
CA THR A 69 8.45 10.39 3.74
C THR A 69 9.78 11.02 4.16
N GLU A 70 10.64 11.34 3.20
CA GLU A 70 11.96 11.96 3.45
C GLU A 70 11.80 13.36 4.06
N ASP A 71 10.88 14.16 3.52
CA ASP A 71 10.62 15.50 4.03
C ASP A 71 10.06 15.49 5.45
N VAL A 72 9.19 14.54 5.81
CA VAL A 72 8.68 14.46 7.19
C VAL A 72 9.79 14.05 8.15
N TYR A 73 10.69 13.14 7.78
CA TYR A 73 11.85 12.82 8.61
C TYR A 73 12.79 14.02 8.81
N ALA A 74 12.99 14.83 7.77
CA ALA A 74 13.86 15.99 7.84
C ALA A 74 13.25 17.15 8.63
N ASN A 75 11.93 17.34 8.53
CA ASN A 75 11.24 18.53 9.01
C ASN A 75 10.42 18.32 10.28
N CYS A 76 9.83 17.15 10.50
CA CYS A 76 8.96 16.91 11.65
C CYS A 76 8.97 15.46 12.15
N PRO A 77 10.15 14.93 12.55
CA PRO A 77 10.30 13.54 12.95
C PRO A 77 9.48 13.18 14.20
N THR A 78 9.12 14.16 15.05
CA THR A 78 8.34 13.86 16.26
C THR A 78 6.88 13.58 15.98
N LEU A 79 6.34 14.03 14.83
CA LEU A 79 4.96 13.78 14.43
C LEU A 79 4.75 12.35 13.94
N LEU A 80 5.82 11.64 13.60
CA LEU A 80 5.77 10.23 13.19
C LEU A 80 5.62 9.27 14.39
N GLY A 81 5.56 9.79 15.62
CA GLY A 81 5.44 9.01 16.85
C GLY A 81 6.71 8.22 17.18
N LYS A 82 6.95 7.98 18.48
CA LYS A 82 7.94 6.99 18.89
C LYS A 82 7.50 5.65 18.32
N ARG A 83 8.21 5.17 17.30
CA ARG A 83 8.14 3.77 16.92
C ARG A 83 8.42 2.97 18.21
N PRO A 84 7.54 2.06 18.68
CA PRO A 84 8.13 0.89 19.28
C PRO A 84 9.08 0.35 18.21
N LEU A 85 10.28 -0.02 18.61
CA LEU A 85 11.18 -0.87 17.84
C LEU A 85 10.46 -2.23 17.65
N LEU A 86 9.36 -2.21 16.91
CA LEU A 86 8.87 -3.35 16.21
C LEU A 86 9.90 -3.48 15.11
N GLU A 87 10.86 -4.36 15.40
CA GLU A 87 11.40 -5.32 14.46
C GLU A 87 10.70 -5.23 13.11
N GLU A 88 11.54 -5.20 12.08
CA GLU A 88 11.22 -5.47 10.69
C GLU A 88 10.33 -6.73 10.55
N LYS A 89 9.07 -6.61 10.93
CA LYS A 89 8.00 -7.46 10.49
C LYS A 89 7.42 -6.68 9.34
N VAL A 90 8.01 -6.93 8.19
CA VAL A 90 7.32 -6.96 6.90
C VAL A 90 5.87 -7.28 7.20
N ARG A 91 5.01 -6.25 7.27
CA ARG A 91 3.57 -6.44 7.26
C ARG A 91 3.25 -6.79 5.82
N PRO A 92 2.89 -8.03 5.49
CA PRO A 92 2.13 -8.24 4.28
C PRO A 92 0.82 -7.47 4.51
N SER A 93 0.59 -6.47 3.67
CA SER A 93 -0.72 -5.82 3.59
C SER A 93 -1.69 -6.91 3.11
N GLY A 94 -2.36 -7.57 4.05
CA GLY A 94 -3.19 -8.75 3.78
C GLY A 94 -3.25 -9.74 4.94
N GLN A 95 -3.50 -9.29 6.16
CA GLN A 95 -4.18 -10.13 7.14
C GLN A 95 -5.59 -9.56 7.25
N PHE A 96 -6.47 -10.06 6.38
CA PHE A 96 -7.85 -10.27 6.80
C PHE A 96 -7.80 -11.21 8.01
N SER A 97 -8.69 -11.02 8.98
CA SER A 97 -8.89 -11.95 10.09
C SER A 97 -8.79 -13.40 9.58
N PRO A 98 -8.03 -14.30 10.24
CA PRO A 98 -7.84 -15.67 9.74
C PRO A 98 -9.08 -16.55 9.91
N ASP A 99 -10.25 -15.95 10.11
CA ASP A 99 -11.50 -16.63 10.34
C ASP A 99 -12.63 -15.92 9.58
N VAL A 100 -12.44 -15.82 8.26
CA VAL A 100 -13.57 -15.72 7.32
C VAL A 100 -13.71 -17.14 6.79
N THR A 101 -14.54 -17.95 7.44
CA THR A 101 -14.95 -19.24 6.91
C THR A 101 -15.71 -18.96 5.61
N PHE A 102 -15.05 -19.10 4.48
CA PHE A 102 -15.73 -19.04 3.19
C PHE A 102 -16.71 -20.21 3.13
N ASP A 103 -17.97 -19.91 2.81
CA ASP A 103 -18.93 -20.96 2.54
C ASP A 103 -18.42 -21.79 1.34
N GLU A 104 -18.63 -23.11 1.39
CA GLU A 104 -18.11 -24.06 0.39
C GLU A 104 -18.53 -23.69 -1.04
N VAL A 105 -19.71 -23.09 -1.17
CA VAL A 105 -20.26 -22.56 -2.43
C VAL A 105 -19.46 -21.36 -2.94
N GLU A 106 -19.21 -20.36 -2.10
CA GLU A 106 -18.43 -19.17 -2.48
C GLU A 106 -17.00 -19.53 -2.87
N LEU A 107 -16.39 -20.45 -2.13
CA LEU A 107 -15.05 -20.93 -2.44
C LEU A 107 -15.04 -21.68 -3.79
N SER A 108 -16.09 -22.44 -4.11
CA SER A 108 -16.22 -23.10 -5.41
C SER A 108 -16.34 -22.08 -6.55
N ASP A 109 -17.16 -21.05 -6.38
CA ASP A 109 -17.32 -19.99 -7.38
C ASP A 109 -16.00 -19.27 -7.65
N MET A 110 -15.22 -18.97 -6.59
CA MET A 110 -13.89 -18.38 -6.75
C MET A 110 -12.92 -19.31 -7.48
N LYS A 111 -12.98 -20.62 -7.25
CA LYS A 111 -12.14 -21.60 -7.97
C LYS A 111 -12.48 -21.61 -9.45
N ASP A 112 -13.77 -21.59 -9.80
CA ASP A 112 -14.20 -21.59 -11.19
C ASP A 112 -13.87 -20.26 -11.89
N ASP A 113 -13.98 -19.13 -11.19
CA ASP A 113 -13.52 -17.84 -11.72
C ASP A 113 -12.02 -17.84 -12.00
N VAL A 114 -11.19 -18.38 -11.10
CA VAL A 114 -9.74 -18.54 -11.33
C VAL A 114 -9.47 -19.36 -12.60
N LYS A 115 -10.18 -20.48 -12.82
CA LYS A 115 -10.04 -21.27 -14.05
C LYS A 115 -10.35 -20.44 -15.29
N ASN A 116 -11.49 -19.74 -15.27
CA ASN A 116 -11.93 -18.90 -16.38
C ASN A 116 -10.96 -17.75 -16.67
N LEU A 117 -10.42 -17.11 -15.63
CA LEU A 117 -9.45 -16.03 -15.75
C LEU A 117 -8.11 -16.52 -16.31
N VAL A 118 -7.62 -17.68 -15.89
CA VAL A 118 -6.38 -18.29 -16.42
C VAL A 118 -6.55 -18.67 -17.89
N GLU A 119 -7.68 -19.29 -18.24
CA GLU A 119 -7.98 -19.63 -19.63
C GLU A 119 -8.09 -18.37 -20.49
N ARG A 120 -8.77 -17.33 -19.98
CA ARG A 120 -8.88 -16.02 -20.65
C ARG A 120 -7.51 -15.39 -20.85
N ALA A 121 -6.67 -15.37 -19.83
CA ALA A 121 -5.32 -14.82 -19.93
C ALA A 121 -4.49 -15.56 -21.00
N ARG A 122 -4.52 -16.90 -21.01
CA ARG A 122 -3.86 -17.70 -22.06
C ARG A 122 -4.36 -17.34 -23.46
N LYS A 123 -5.68 -17.24 -23.65
CA LYS A 123 -6.27 -16.82 -24.95
C LYS A 123 -5.82 -15.42 -25.36
N GLN A 124 -5.71 -14.49 -24.40
CA GLN A 124 -5.25 -13.13 -24.65
C GLN A 124 -3.76 -13.09 -25.01
N MET A 125 -2.93 -13.97 -24.44
CA MET A 125 -1.51 -14.04 -24.78
C MET A 125 -1.26 -14.69 -26.15
N ALA A 126 -2.10 -15.64 -26.56
CA ALA A 126 -2.01 -16.26 -27.89
C ALA A 126 -2.41 -15.32 -29.05
N LYS A 127 -3.21 -14.28 -28.79
CA LYS A 127 -3.62 -13.27 -29.79
C LYS A 127 -2.74 -12.02 -29.67
N ASN A 128 -1.84 -11.82 -30.63
CA ASN A 128 -0.87 -10.71 -30.59
C ASN A 128 -1.50 -9.30 -30.59
N SER A 129 -1.03 -8.49 -29.63
CA SER A 129 -0.75 -7.04 -29.66
C SER A 129 -1.82 -5.95 -29.44
N ASP A 130 -3.13 -6.20 -29.51
CA ASP A 130 -4.13 -5.11 -29.23
C ASP A 130 -4.91 -5.27 -27.92
N PHE A 131 -4.63 -6.33 -27.16
CA PHE A 131 -5.38 -6.68 -25.95
C PHE A 131 -4.67 -6.33 -24.63
N ALA A 132 -3.59 -5.53 -24.67
CA ALA A 132 -2.74 -5.22 -23.51
C ALA A 132 -3.54 -4.72 -22.28
N ILE A 133 -4.53 -3.84 -22.48
CA ILE A 133 -5.37 -3.31 -21.39
C ILE A 133 -6.18 -4.44 -20.72
N SER A 134 -6.77 -5.32 -21.52
CA SER A 134 -7.60 -6.41 -21.01
C SER A 134 -6.77 -7.52 -20.35
N LEU A 135 -5.55 -7.76 -20.83
CA LEU A 135 -4.60 -8.70 -20.22
C LEU A 135 -4.14 -8.17 -18.87
N THR A 136 -3.79 -6.87 -18.82
CA THR A 136 -3.44 -6.20 -17.57
C THR A 136 -4.56 -6.29 -16.54
N HIS A 137 -5.82 -6.04 -16.92
CA HIS A 137 -6.95 -6.19 -16.02
C HIS A 137 -7.08 -7.63 -15.50
N THR A 138 -7.04 -8.63 -16.39
CA THR A 138 -7.12 -10.05 -16.01
C THR A 138 -5.99 -10.44 -15.05
N ILE A 139 -4.76 -9.98 -15.29
CA ILE A 139 -3.62 -10.26 -14.39
C ILE A 139 -3.78 -9.60 -13.02
N HIS A 140 -4.33 -8.38 -12.95
CA HIS A 140 -4.59 -7.72 -11.66
C HIS A 140 -5.64 -8.48 -10.83
N VAL A 141 -6.73 -8.93 -11.46
CA VAL A 141 -7.75 -9.75 -10.78
C VAL A 141 -7.16 -11.08 -10.32
N LEU A 142 -6.41 -11.77 -11.18
CA LEU A 142 -5.69 -12.99 -10.80
C LEU A 142 -4.70 -12.76 -9.64
N SER A 143 -4.06 -11.58 -9.58
CA SER A 143 -3.15 -11.23 -8.48
C SER A 143 -3.87 -11.12 -7.13
N ALA A 144 -5.13 -10.67 -7.12
CA ALA A 144 -5.94 -10.65 -5.91
C ALA A 144 -6.24 -12.08 -5.44
N TYR A 145 -6.68 -12.97 -6.34
CA TYR A 145 -6.92 -14.37 -6.00
C TYR A 145 -5.66 -15.13 -5.56
N ALA A 146 -4.50 -14.82 -6.14
CA ALA A 146 -3.23 -15.44 -5.74
C ALA A 146 -2.80 -15.12 -4.30
N SER A 147 -3.39 -14.10 -3.67
CA SER A 147 -3.20 -13.79 -2.25
C SER A 147 -4.08 -14.63 -1.31
N ILE A 148 -4.98 -15.46 -1.86
CA ILE A 148 -5.86 -16.34 -1.11
C ILE A 148 -5.25 -17.75 -1.11
N GLY A 149 -4.75 -18.18 0.04
CA GLY A 149 -4.07 -19.46 0.19
C GLY A 149 -4.92 -20.68 -0.21
N SER A 150 -6.23 -20.64 0.03
CA SER A 150 -7.16 -21.73 -0.32
C SER A 150 -7.30 -21.98 -1.82
N LEU A 151 -6.91 -21.02 -2.66
CA LEU A 151 -6.99 -21.13 -4.12
C LEU A 151 -5.69 -21.63 -4.77
N VAL A 152 -4.58 -21.74 -4.01
CA VAL A 152 -3.26 -22.13 -4.53
C VAL A 152 -3.30 -23.47 -5.28
N GLY A 153 -4.08 -24.43 -4.79
CA GLY A 153 -4.26 -25.73 -5.47
C GLY A 153 -4.82 -25.56 -6.89
N VAL A 154 -5.82 -24.69 -7.06
CA VAL A 154 -6.45 -24.43 -8.36
C VAL A 154 -5.50 -23.70 -9.31
N PHE A 155 -4.65 -22.79 -8.80
CA PHE A 155 -3.60 -22.17 -9.63
C PHE A 155 -2.60 -23.22 -10.17
N LYS A 156 -2.30 -24.27 -9.40
CA LYS A 156 -1.44 -25.38 -9.86
C LYS A 156 -2.17 -26.24 -10.91
N GLU A 157 -3.41 -26.63 -10.62
CA GLU A 157 -4.23 -27.48 -11.49
C GLU A 157 -4.52 -26.86 -12.86
N THR A 158 -4.71 -25.54 -12.91
CA THR A 158 -5.02 -24.79 -14.14
C THR A 158 -3.81 -24.50 -15.02
N GLY A 159 -2.60 -24.86 -14.57
CA GLY A 159 -1.36 -24.49 -15.24
C GLY A 159 -1.11 -22.98 -15.21
N ALA A 160 -1.62 -22.27 -14.19
CA ALA A 160 -1.39 -20.83 -14.04
C ALA A 160 0.10 -20.52 -13.81
N LEU A 161 0.86 -21.44 -13.22
CA LEU A 161 2.30 -21.26 -13.03
C LEU A 161 3.05 -21.14 -14.35
N ASP A 162 2.72 -21.96 -15.35
CA ASP A 162 3.33 -21.88 -16.69
C ASP A 162 3.02 -20.54 -17.36
N LEU A 163 1.76 -20.10 -17.26
CA LEU A 163 1.33 -18.79 -17.74
C LEU A 163 2.12 -17.66 -17.06
N LEU A 164 2.34 -17.75 -15.74
CA LEU A 164 3.13 -16.75 -15.01
C LEU A 164 4.60 -16.76 -15.41
N MET A 165 5.18 -17.94 -15.65
CA MET A 165 6.55 -18.06 -16.17
C MET A 165 6.66 -17.44 -17.56
N GLU A 166 5.67 -17.61 -18.43
CA GLU A 166 5.62 -16.95 -19.74
C GLU A 166 5.48 -15.42 -19.62
N LEU A 167 4.63 -14.94 -18.70
CA LEU A 167 4.45 -13.52 -18.40
C LEU A 167 5.72 -12.85 -17.87
N LEU A 168 6.61 -13.58 -17.19
CA LEU A 168 7.92 -13.07 -16.78
C LEU A 168 8.83 -12.73 -17.97
N CYS A 169 8.60 -13.33 -19.13
CA CYS A 169 9.32 -13.04 -20.37
C CYS A 169 8.67 -11.91 -21.19
N ASN A 170 7.57 -11.31 -20.70
CA ASN A 170 6.86 -10.24 -21.41
C ASN A 170 7.70 -8.94 -21.50
N LYS A 171 7.57 -8.20 -22.61
CA LYS A 171 8.27 -6.92 -22.81
C LYS A 171 7.86 -5.87 -21.77
N GLU A 172 6.59 -5.86 -21.37
CA GLU A 172 6.05 -4.90 -20.42
C GLU A 172 6.57 -5.14 -19.00
N ARG A 173 7.22 -4.13 -18.40
CA ARG A 173 7.79 -4.23 -17.05
C ARG A 173 6.72 -4.48 -15.98
N GLN A 174 5.53 -3.91 -16.12
CA GLN A 174 4.47 -4.05 -15.13
C GLN A 174 3.94 -5.49 -15.09
N THR A 175 3.68 -6.08 -16.25
CA THR A 175 3.28 -7.49 -16.41
C THR A 175 4.30 -8.46 -15.82
N ARG A 176 5.60 -8.21 -16.01
CA ARG A 176 6.65 -9.02 -15.35
C ARG A 176 6.64 -8.88 -13.83
N ARG A 177 6.47 -7.65 -13.32
CA ARG A 177 6.44 -7.38 -11.88
C ARG A 177 5.23 -8.02 -11.21
N SER A 178 4.04 -7.97 -11.84
CA SER A 178 2.83 -8.61 -11.31
C SER A 178 2.99 -10.13 -11.29
N ALA A 179 3.46 -10.75 -12.38
CA ALA A 179 3.71 -12.19 -12.43
C ALA A 179 4.70 -12.65 -11.33
N GLY A 180 5.80 -11.91 -11.13
CA GLY A 180 6.75 -12.21 -10.05
C GLY A 180 6.18 -12.05 -8.64
N LYS A 181 5.25 -11.09 -8.42
CA LYS A 181 4.55 -10.94 -7.13
C LYS A 181 3.60 -12.12 -6.89
N MET A 182 2.86 -12.54 -7.90
CA MET A 182 1.96 -13.69 -7.81
C MET A 182 2.70 -14.98 -7.47
N LEU A 183 3.81 -15.27 -8.16
CA LEU A 183 4.63 -16.46 -7.86
C LEU A 183 5.13 -16.47 -6.41
N ARG A 184 5.59 -15.32 -5.89
CA ARG A 184 6.00 -15.20 -4.48
C ARG A 184 4.84 -15.42 -3.51
N ALA A 185 3.65 -14.89 -3.81
CA ALA A 185 2.47 -15.09 -2.98
C ALA A 185 2.05 -16.57 -2.94
N LEU A 186 1.93 -17.21 -4.09
CA LEU A 186 1.58 -18.63 -4.20
C LEU A 186 2.59 -19.52 -3.46
N ALA A 187 3.90 -19.26 -3.63
CA ALA A 187 4.95 -20.00 -2.93
C ALA A 187 4.91 -19.79 -1.40
N SER A 188 4.60 -18.58 -0.94
CA SER A 188 4.49 -18.27 0.49
C SER A 188 3.35 -19.03 1.15
N HIS A 189 2.21 -19.16 0.46
CA HIS A 189 1.08 -19.96 0.94
C HIS A 189 1.35 -21.47 0.88
N ASP A 190 2.09 -21.94 -0.13
CA ASP A 190 2.50 -23.34 -0.24
C ASP A 190 3.46 -23.76 0.89
N ALA A 191 4.42 -22.90 1.24
CA ALA A 191 5.34 -23.11 2.36
C ALA A 191 4.61 -23.10 3.72
N GLY A 192 3.60 -22.25 3.87
CA GLY A 192 2.72 -22.24 5.05
C GLY A 192 1.86 -23.49 5.18
N ARG A 193 1.63 -24.23 4.07
CA ARG A 193 0.79 -25.43 4.02
C ARG A 193 1.43 -26.69 4.56
N ALA A 194 2.74 -26.81 4.41
CA ALA A 194 3.48 -27.91 4.99
C ALA A 194 3.47 -27.90 6.54
N ILE A 195 3.40 -26.72 7.16
CA ILE A 195 3.61 -26.58 8.62
C ILE A 195 2.40 -27.08 9.43
N TYR A 196 1.16 -26.93 8.95
CA TYR A 196 0.00 -27.44 9.70
C TYR A 196 -0.23 -28.95 9.55
N HIS A 197 0.35 -29.60 8.54
CA HIS A 197 0.31 -31.06 8.44
C HIS A 197 1.38 -31.76 9.28
N THR A 198 2.43 -31.06 9.72
CA THR A 198 3.49 -31.66 10.56
C THR A 198 3.28 -31.50 12.06
N VAL A 199 2.34 -30.65 12.50
CA VAL A 199 2.11 -30.37 13.94
C VAL A 199 0.96 -31.20 14.54
N THR A 200 0.19 -31.93 13.72
CA THR A 200 -0.94 -32.78 14.18
C THR A 200 -0.63 -34.28 14.20
N SER A 201 0.63 -34.67 14.05
CA SER A 201 1.06 -36.06 14.24
C SER A 201 2.21 -36.12 15.23
N GLN A 202 1.89 -35.92 16.50
CA GLN A 202 2.61 -36.43 17.68
C GLN A 202 1.60 -36.69 18.79
#